data_AF-A0A367HY17-F1
#
_entry.id   AF-A0A367HY17-F1
#
_cell.length_a   1.000
_cell.length_b   1.000
_cell.length_c   1.000
_cell.angle_alpha   90.00
_cell.angle_beta   90.00
_cell.angle_gamma   90.00
#
_symmetry.space_group_name_H-M   'P 1'
#
loop_
_entity.id
_entity.type
_entity.pdbx_description
1 polymer ?
#
loop_
_entity_poly.entity_id
_entity_poly.type
_entity_poly.pdbx_seq_one_letter_code
_entity_poly.pdbx_strand_id
1 'polypeptide(L)'
;MNGHRVGAGQRERLYASTTVTFDEKADLDLIAIEYALNGEPVTLTRAEKIHAAKILDGLGVALKSIGERIGSDPTTVEGWKNNGWKPGGAHPKTKARQPRPDPVCGEPRMYRRHLKNGERCDTCRAANAAADRRYRRYRLTGSRNAA
;
A
#
# COMPACT_ATOMS: atom_id res chain seq x y z
N MET A 1 20.75 -13.65 -45.99
CA MET A 1 21.34 -13.97 -44.67
C MET A 1 20.26 -13.79 -43.63
N ASN A 2 19.57 -14.88 -43.24
CA ASN A 2 18.51 -14.84 -42.24
C ASN A 2 19.15 -14.83 -40.84
N GLY A 3 19.10 -13.69 -40.15
CA GLY A 3 19.61 -13.57 -38.80
C GLY A 3 18.72 -14.31 -37.81
N HIS A 4 19.14 -15.50 -37.39
CA HIS A 4 18.58 -16.14 -36.20
C HIS A 4 18.91 -15.28 -34.98
N ARG A 5 17.90 -14.61 -34.42
CA ARG A 5 17.99 -13.98 -33.10
C ARG A 5 18.23 -15.08 -32.06
N VAL A 6 19.47 -15.18 -31.58
CA VAL A 6 19.83 -16.02 -30.43
C VAL A 6 19.07 -15.48 -29.22
N GLY A 7 18.03 -16.19 -28.78
CA GLY A 7 17.19 -15.82 -27.63
C GLY A 7 15.70 -16.15 -27.75
N ALA A 8 15.21 -16.47 -28.94
CA ALA A 8 13.82 -16.89 -29.17
C ALA A 8 13.63 -18.41 -29.06
N GLY A 9 14.24 -19.04 -28.05
CA GLY A 9 13.84 -20.39 -27.67
C GLY A 9 12.40 -20.34 -27.17
N GLN A 10 11.57 -21.32 -27.53
CA GLN A 10 10.25 -21.49 -26.91
C GLN A 10 10.46 -21.57 -25.39
N ARG A 11 10.19 -20.47 -24.68
CA ARG A 11 10.17 -20.50 -23.22
C ARG A 11 9.01 -21.41 -22.83
N GLU A 12 9.31 -22.42 -22.03
CA GLU A 12 8.28 -23.27 -21.45
C GLU A 12 7.28 -22.38 -20.71
N ARG A 13 6.03 -22.38 -21.18
CA ARG A 13 4.99 -21.49 -20.66
C ARG A 13 4.61 -21.98 -19.28
N LEU A 14 4.64 -21.09 -18.29
CA LEU A 14 4.16 -21.37 -16.95
C LEU A 14 2.63 -21.26 -16.95
N TYR A 15 1.97 -22.33 -16.55
CA TYR A 15 0.51 -22.39 -16.42
C TYR A 15 0.12 -22.28 -14.95
N ALA A 16 -0.86 -21.42 -14.66
CA ALA A 16 -1.45 -21.30 -13.33
C ALA A 16 -2.53 -22.37 -13.14
N SER A 17 -3.24 -22.71 -14.22
CA SER A 17 -4.17 -23.85 -14.26
C SER A 17 -4.41 -24.28 -15.71
N THR A 18 -4.36 -25.58 -15.96
CA THR A 18 -4.58 -26.12 -17.30
C THR A 18 -6.06 -26.33 -17.63
N THR A 19 -6.95 -26.25 -16.65
CA THR A 19 -8.38 -26.59 -16.81
C THR A 19 -9.35 -25.54 -16.28
N VAL A 20 -8.87 -24.56 -15.51
CA VAL A 20 -9.71 -23.53 -14.87
C VAL A 20 -9.18 -22.16 -15.24
N THR A 21 -10.06 -21.29 -15.72
CA THR A 21 -9.70 -19.92 -16.13
C THR A 21 -9.96 -18.90 -15.05
N PHE A 22 -10.88 -19.18 -14.12
CA PHE A 22 -11.28 -18.29 -13.04
C PHE A 22 -11.60 -19.10 -11.77
N ASP A 23 -11.10 -18.65 -10.62
CA ASP A 23 -11.47 -19.19 -9.30
C ASP A 23 -12.47 -18.24 -8.62
N GLU A 24 -13.73 -18.63 -8.58
CA GLU A 24 -14.82 -17.85 -7.96
C GLU A 24 -14.64 -17.66 -6.44
N LYS A 25 -13.99 -18.61 -5.74
CA LYS A 25 -13.84 -18.53 -4.27
C LYS A 25 -12.78 -17.53 -3.86
N ALA A 26 -11.72 -17.44 -4.66
CA ALA A 26 -10.60 -16.53 -4.42
C ALA A 26 -10.68 -15.24 -5.25
N ASP A 27 -11.66 -15.13 -6.16
CA ASP A 27 -11.84 -14.02 -7.10
C ASP A 27 -10.56 -13.80 -7.94
N LEU A 28 -10.07 -14.86 -8.57
CA LEU A 28 -8.80 -14.87 -9.31
C LEU A 28 -9.01 -15.21 -10.78
N ASP A 29 -8.58 -14.31 -11.67
CA ASP A 29 -8.39 -14.63 -13.09
C ASP A 29 -7.06 -15.38 -13.28
N LEU A 30 -7.16 -16.69 -13.51
CA LEU A 30 -6.00 -17.58 -13.67
C LEU A 30 -5.33 -17.37 -15.03
N ILE A 31 -6.07 -16.94 -16.06
CA ILE A 31 -5.47 -16.56 -17.35
C ILE A 31 -4.62 -15.30 -17.18
N ALA A 32 -5.12 -14.31 -16.44
CA ALA A 32 -4.36 -13.11 -16.16
C ALA A 32 -3.08 -13.43 -15.38
N ILE A 33 -3.17 -14.31 -14.37
CA ILE A 33 -1.99 -14.81 -13.63
C ILE A 33 -1.00 -15.48 -14.59
N GLU A 34 -1.45 -16.34 -15.51
CA GLU A 34 -0.58 -16.98 -16.51
C GLU A 34 0.18 -15.99 -17.37
N TYR A 35 -0.49 -14.96 -17.89
CA TYR A 35 0.18 -13.91 -18.65
C TYR A 35 1.30 -13.27 -17.82
N ALA A 36 1.02 -12.94 -16.56
CA ALA A 36 2.03 -12.36 -15.68
C ALA A 36 3.19 -13.32 -15.37
N LEU A 37 2.93 -14.62 -15.16
CA LEU A 37 3.99 -15.63 -14.93
C LEU A 37 4.97 -15.67 -16.11
N ASN A 38 4.47 -15.50 -17.33
CA ASN A 38 5.25 -15.54 -18.56
C ASN A 38 5.85 -14.18 -18.96
N GLY A 39 5.62 -13.13 -18.17
CA GLY A 39 6.12 -11.78 -18.42
C GLY A 39 5.36 -11.04 -19.51
N GLU A 40 4.14 -11.47 -19.83
CA GLU A 40 3.24 -10.78 -20.74
C GLU A 40 2.53 -9.63 -20.01
N PRO A 41 2.30 -8.49 -20.68
CA PRO A 41 1.68 -7.33 -20.05
C PRO A 41 0.20 -7.60 -19.76
N VAL A 42 -0.18 -7.52 -18.49
CA VAL A 42 -1.56 -7.73 -18.03
C VAL A 42 -1.86 -6.87 -16.80
N THR A 43 -3.12 -6.44 -16.67
CA THR A 43 -3.57 -5.74 -15.46
C THR A 43 -4.03 -6.79 -14.46
N LEU A 44 -3.37 -6.83 -13.31
CA LEU A 44 -3.73 -7.75 -12.23
C LEU A 44 -4.40 -7.01 -11.06
N THR A 45 -5.41 -7.65 -10.47
CA THR A 45 -5.93 -7.30 -9.15
C THR A 45 -4.87 -7.56 -8.07
N ARG A 46 -5.09 -7.02 -6.87
CA ARG A 46 -4.15 -7.24 -5.76
C ARG A 46 -4.05 -8.71 -5.37
N ALA A 47 -5.17 -9.43 -5.39
CA ALA A 47 -5.20 -10.86 -5.06
C ALA A 47 -4.41 -11.68 -6.09
N GLU A 48 -4.60 -11.39 -7.38
CA GLU A 48 -3.86 -12.01 -8.48
C GLU A 48 -2.36 -11.75 -8.40
N LYS A 49 -1.94 -10.51 -8.10
CA LYS A 49 -0.52 -10.18 -7.90
C LYS A 49 0.11 -11.02 -6.78
N ILE A 50 -0.57 -11.15 -5.66
CA ILE A 50 -0.11 -11.95 -4.52
C ILE A 50 -0.01 -13.43 -4.92
N HIS A 51 -1.01 -13.94 -5.64
CA HIS A 51 -1.03 -15.33 -6.10
C HIS A 51 0.10 -15.62 -7.10
N ALA A 52 0.27 -14.78 -8.11
CA ALA A 52 1.35 -14.86 -9.09
C ALA A 52 2.74 -14.77 -8.41
N ALA A 53 2.90 -13.83 -7.46
CA ALA A 53 4.13 -13.69 -6.69
C ALA A 53 4.47 -14.96 -5.90
N LYS A 54 3.47 -15.59 -5.25
CA LYS A 54 3.64 -16.82 -4.48
C LYS A 54 4.11 -17.98 -5.37
N ILE A 55 3.55 -18.11 -6.58
CA ILE A 55 3.99 -19.13 -7.55
C ILE A 55 5.44 -18.88 -7.96
N LEU A 56 5.78 -17.64 -8.36
CA LEU A 56 7.14 -17.30 -8.80
C LEU A 56 8.19 -17.46 -7.69
N ASP A 57 7.85 -17.11 -6.45
CA ASP A 57 8.75 -17.32 -5.29
C ASP A 57 8.96 -18.81 -5.03
N GLY A 58 7.92 -19.64 -5.15
CA GLY A 58 8.02 -21.10 -5.07
C GLY A 58 8.90 -21.71 -6.17
N LEU A 59 9.02 -21.04 -7.32
CA LEU A 59 9.93 -21.37 -8.42
C LEU A 59 11.35 -20.80 -8.22
N GLY A 60 11.63 -20.12 -7.11
CA GLY A 60 12.94 -19.55 -6.80
C GLY A 60 13.29 -18.28 -7.60
N VAL A 61 12.29 -17.61 -8.19
CA VAL A 61 12.52 -16.35 -8.92
C VAL A 61 12.89 -15.23 -7.94
N ALA A 62 13.90 -14.43 -8.27
CA ALA A 62 14.32 -13.31 -7.43
C ALA A 62 13.20 -12.26 -7.27
N LEU A 63 13.05 -11.70 -6.07
CA LEU A 63 12.00 -10.72 -5.71
C LEU A 63 11.91 -9.54 -6.68
N LYS A 64 13.06 -9.08 -7.20
CA LYS A 64 13.11 -8.01 -8.20
C LYS A 64 12.37 -8.39 -9.49
N SER A 65 12.68 -9.56 -10.03
CA SER A 65 12.04 -10.08 -11.24
C SER A 65 10.56 -10.43 -11.02
N ILE A 66 10.19 -10.86 -9.81
CA ILE A 66 8.78 -11.03 -9.44
C ILE A 66 8.05 -9.68 -9.54
N GLY A 67 8.60 -8.64 -8.90
CA GLY A 67 8.02 -7.31 -8.92
C GLY A 67 7.86 -6.72 -10.33
N GLU A 68 8.85 -6.91 -11.19
CA GLU A 68 8.80 -6.51 -12.60
C GLU A 68 7.68 -7.21 -13.37
N ARG A 69 7.48 -8.53 -13.16
CA ARG A 69 6.45 -9.31 -13.86
C ARG A 69 5.03 -8.96 -13.44
N ILE A 70 4.81 -8.69 -12.16
CA ILE A 70 3.46 -8.45 -11.61
C ILE A 70 3.14 -6.95 -11.43
N GLY A 71 4.05 -6.07 -11.85
CA GLY A 71 3.93 -4.63 -11.68
C GLY A 71 3.77 -4.21 -10.21
N SER A 72 4.70 -4.66 -9.36
CA SER A 72 4.77 -4.31 -7.93
C SER A 72 6.19 -4.02 -7.48
N ASP A 73 6.35 -3.20 -6.44
CA ASP A 73 7.66 -2.93 -5.87
C ASP A 73 8.23 -4.18 -5.16
N PRO A 74 9.52 -4.52 -5.30
CA PRO A 74 10.12 -5.69 -4.67
C PRO A 74 9.95 -5.71 -3.13
N THR A 75 9.96 -4.55 -2.47
CA THR A 75 9.73 -4.44 -1.02
C THR A 75 8.28 -4.70 -0.63
N THR A 76 7.34 -4.48 -1.55
CA THR A 76 5.94 -4.88 -1.37
C THR A 76 5.79 -6.40 -1.47
N VAL A 77 6.46 -7.04 -2.43
CA VAL A 77 6.48 -8.50 -2.56
C VAL A 77 7.11 -9.16 -1.33
N GLU A 78 8.23 -8.61 -0.84
CA GLU A 78 8.85 -9.03 0.41
C GLU A 78 7.90 -8.88 1.60
N GLY A 79 7.17 -7.76 1.68
CA GLY A 79 6.14 -7.55 2.70
C GLY A 79 5.01 -8.59 2.64
N TRP A 80 4.58 -9.02 1.46
CA TRP A 80 3.61 -10.11 1.32
C TRP A 80 4.20 -11.45 1.76
N LYS A 81 5.42 -11.78 1.34
CA LYS A 81 6.13 -13.00 1.75
C LYS A 81 6.24 -13.11 3.27
N ASN A 82 6.70 -12.04 3.92
CA ASN A 82 6.85 -11.98 5.37
C ASN A 82 5.50 -12.04 6.12
N ASN A 83 4.40 -11.64 5.47
CA ASN A 83 3.04 -11.71 6.01
C ASN A 83 2.27 -12.98 5.58
N GLY A 84 2.98 -14.01 5.10
CA GLY A 84 2.37 -15.28 4.69
C GLY A 84 1.45 -15.17 3.47
N TRP A 85 1.79 -14.31 2.52
CA TRP A 85 1.04 -14.07 1.28
C TRP A 85 -0.38 -13.52 1.50
N LYS A 86 -0.57 -12.70 2.53
CA LYS A 86 -1.86 -12.04 2.81
C LYS A 86 -1.86 -10.58 2.36
N PRO A 87 -2.99 -10.10 1.79
CA PRO A 87 -3.16 -8.67 1.54
C PRO A 87 -3.14 -7.91 2.87
N GLY A 88 -2.41 -6.81 2.94
CA GLY A 88 -2.39 -5.93 4.12
C GLY A 88 -1.17 -6.03 5.04
N GLY A 89 -0.08 -6.68 4.62
CA GLY A 89 1.20 -6.62 5.34
C GLY A 89 1.68 -5.17 5.51
N ALA A 90 2.21 -4.84 6.69
CA ALA A 90 2.85 -3.56 6.93
C ALA A 90 3.99 -3.40 5.90
N HIS A 91 3.85 -2.44 4.99
CA HIS A 91 4.95 -2.12 4.07
C HIS A 91 6.19 -1.78 4.92
N PRO A 92 7.41 -2.26 4.58
CA PRO A 92 8.60 -2.03 5.42
C PRO A 92 8.86 -0.54 5.71
N LYS A 93 8.48 0.33 4.76
CA LYS A 93 8.56 1.80 4.92
C LYS A 93 7.41 2.45 5.69
N THR A 94 6.37 1.70 6.06
CA THR A 94 5.29 2.22 6.90
C THR A 94 5.82 2.37 8.32
N LYS A 95 6.28 3.58 8.64
CA LYS A 95 6.63 3.92 10.02
C LYS A 95 5.39 3.71 10.90
N ALA A 96 5.53 2.89 11.94
CA ALA A 96 4.52 2.80 12.99
C ALA A 96 4.27 4.21 13.52
N ARG A 97 3.05 4.74 13.31
CA ARG A 97 2.69 6.03 13.90
C ARG A 97 2.56 5.81 15.39
N GLN A 98 3.50 6.38 16.16
CA GLN A 98 3.34 6.44 17.61
C GLN A 98 1.99 7.13 17.92
N PRO A 99 1.16 6.55 18.80
CA PRO A 99 -0.06 7.21 19.22
C PRO A 99 0.31 8.57 19.80
N ARG A 100 -0.38 9.62 19.36
CA ARG A 100 -0.20 10.94 19.97
C ARG A 100 -0.63 10.83 21.44
N PRO A 101 0.07 11.50 22.37
CA PRO A 101 -0.36 11.53 23.75
C PRO A 101 -1.79 12.04 23.86
N ASP A 102 -2.47 11.59 24.92
CA ASP A 102 -3.80 12.05 25.24
C ASP A 102 -3.76 13.57 25.48
N PRO A 103 -4.66 14.32 24.83
CA PRO A 103 -4.63 15.76 24.95
C PRO A 103 -5.08 16.18 26.36
N VAL A 104 -4.47 17.23 26.90
CA VAL A 104 -4.75 17.76 28.25
C VAL A 104 -5.69 18.97 28.16
N CYS A 105 -6.51 19.20 29.20
CA CYS A 105 -7.37 20.39 29.26
C CYS A 105 -6.54 21.67 29.11
N GLY A 106 -7.04 22.62 28.33
CA GLY A 106 -6.28 23.79 27.89
C GLY A 106 -5.57 23.61 26.55
N GLU A 107 -5.65 22.43 25.92
CA GLU A 107 -5.27 22.24 24.52
C GLU A 107 -6.47 22.37 23.56
N PRO A 108 -6.25 22.89 22.33
CA PRO A 108 -7.30 22.92 21.31
C PRO A 108 -7.87 21.55 20.95
N ARG A 109 -7.08 20.46 21.09
CA ARG A 109 -7.53 19.10 20.83
C ARG A 109 -8.55 18.62 21.87
N MET A 110 -8.39 19.01 23.14
CA MET A 110 -9.37 18.70 24.18
C MET A 110 -10.68 19.45 23.98
N TYR A 111 -10.65 20.68 23.46
CA TYR A 111 -11.88 21.42 23.15
C TYR A 111 -12.80 20.63 22.21
N ARG A 112 -12.25 20.03 21.14
CA ARG A 112 -13.04 19.20 20.22
C ARG A 112 -13.59 17.93 20.88
N ARG A 113 -12.83 17.35 21.81
CA ARG A 113 -13.26 16.18 22.59
C ARG A 113 -14.43 16.53 23.51
N HIS A 114 -14.32 17.61 24.27
CA HIS A 114 -15.42 18.10 25.11
C HIS A 114 -16.66 18.45 24.28
N LEU A 115 -16.50 19.10 23.13
CA LEU A 115 -17.61 19.44 22.24
C LEU A 115 -18.33 18.17 21.75
N LYS A 116 -17.59 17.11 21.40
CA LYS A 116 -18.16 15.81 21.03
C LYS A 116 -18.89 15.14 22.19
N ASN A 117 -18.41 15.33 23.42
CA ASN A 117 -19.00 14.76 24.64
C ASN A 117 -20.13 15.63 25.23
N GLY A 118 -20.40 16.83 24.68
CA GLY A 118 -21.39 17.76 25.21
C GLY A 118 -20.95 18.55 26.46
N GLU A 119 -19.68 18.45 26.85
CA GLU A 119 -19.13 19.12 28.02
C GLU A 119 -18.72 20.57 27.71
N ARG A 120 -18.81 21.45 28.72
CA ARG A 120 -18.38 22.84 28.62
C ARG A 120 -17.15 23.07 29.52
N CYS A 121 -16.02 23.40 28.90
CA CYS A 121 -14.78 23.74 29.61
C CYS A 121 -14.25 25.09 29.10
N ASP A 122 -14.24 26.10 29.98
CA ASP A 122 -13.84 27.47 29.61
C ASP A 122 -12.34 27.57 29.30
N THR A 123 -11.50 26.79 29.97
CA THR A 123 -10.07 26.69 29.69
C THR A 123 -9.81 26.19 28.27
N CYS A 124 -10.50 25.13 27.84
CA CYS A 124 -10.39 24.59 26.49
C CYS A 124 -10.98 25.54 25.44
N ARG A 125 -12.06 26.27 25.78
CA ARG A 125 -12.65 27.30 24.91
C ARG A 125 -11.69 28.47 24.67
N ALA A 126 -11.06 28.98 25.73
CA ALA A 126 -10.05 30.04 25.64
C ALA A 126 -8.84 29.60 24.81
N ALA A 127 -8.37 28.37 25.02
CA ALA A 127 -7.26 27.80 24.26
C ALA A 127 -7.58 27.65 22.77
N ASN A 128 -8.79 27.19 22.42
CA ASN A 128 -9.22 27.08 21.03
C ASN A 128 -9.37 28.47 20.37
N ALA A 129 -9.91 29.46 21.09
CA ALA A 129 -10.00 30.83 20.61
C ALA A 129 -8.60 31.45 20.37
N ALA A 130 -7.64 31.22 21.26
CA ALA A 130 -6.26 31.66 21.08
C ALA A 130 -5.60 30.99 19.87
N ALA A 131 -5.83 29.69 19.67
CA ALA A 131 -5.33 28.97 18.49
C ALA A 131 -5.96 29.47 17.18
N ASP A 132 -7.26 29.77 17.16
CA ASP A 132 -7.95 30.34 15.99
C ASP A 132 -7.41 31.73 15.64
N ARG A 133 -7.20 32.60 16.65
CA ARG A 133 -6.54 33.90 16.45
C ARG A 133 -5.15 33.75 15.85
N ARG A 134 -4.34 32.79 16.34
CA ARG A 134 -3.03 32.48 15.76
C ARG A 134 -3.16 32.04 14.30
N TYR A 135 -4.04 31.08 14.01
CA TYR A 135 -4.26 30.56 12.66
C TYR A 135 -4.68 31.66 11.67
N ARG A 136 -5.63 32.51 12.04
CA ARG A 136 -6.05 33.66 11.22
C ARG A 136 -4.91 34.64 10.97
N ARG A 137 -4.12 34.94 12.01
CA ARG A 137 -2.94 35.79 11.88
C ARG A 137 -1.95 35.20 10.87
N TYR A 138 -1.55 33.93 11.03
CA TYR A 138 -0.64 33.25 10.10
C TYR A 138 -1.17 33.23 8.66
N ARG A 139 -2.47 33.00 8.47
CA ARG A 139 -3.11 32.98 7.15
C ARG A 139 -3.10 34.35 6.47
N LEU A 140 -3.33 35.43 7.23
CA LEU A 140 -3.37 36.79 6.71
C LEU A 140 -1.97 37.36 6.43
N THR A 141 -0.97 37.01 7.23
CA THR A 141 0.40 37.53 7.07
C THR A 141 1.28 36.71 6.12
N GLY A 142 0.79 35.56 5.62
CA GLY A 142 1.50 34.71 4.64
C GLY A 142 2.85 34.15 5.12
N SER A 143 3.18 34.30 6.40
CA SER A 143 4.51 33.94 6.92
C SER A 143 4.62 32.43 7.14
N ARG A 144 4.94 31.71 6.06
CA ARG A 144 5.68 30.44 6.12
C ARG A 144 7.09 30.74 6.62
N ASN A 145 7.26 31.01 7.92
CA ASN A 145 8.54 30.93 8.64
C ASN A 145 8.34 31.30 10.10
N ALA A 146 8.38 30.30 10.97
CA ALA A 146 9.03 30.33 12.28
C ALA A 146 9.01 28.90 12.83
N ALA A 147 10.21 28.35 13.00
CA ALA A 147 10.50 27.08 13.65
C ALA A 147 10.05 27.08 15.12
#